data_AF-A0A7V0XN74-F1
#
_entry.id   AF-A0A7V0XN74-F1
#
_cell.length_a   1.000
_cell.length_b   1.000
_cell.length_c   1.000
_cell.angle_alpha   90.00
_cell.angle_beta   90.00
_cell.angle_gamma   90.00
#
_symmetry.space_group_name_H-M   'P 1'
#
loop_
_entity.id
_entity.type
_entity.pdbx_description
1 polymer ?
#
loop_
_entity_poly.entity_id
_entity_poly.type
_entity_poly.pdbx_seq_one_letter_code
_entity_poly.pdbx_strand_id
1 'polypeptide(L)'
;MNRNAAATNPDQARARQIYRYVCALFRDIHLPSHDETHHARVWENAGILLKAFEVQGYTFDRMFTENLLLASFFHDTGMIRETGPSHGSFSRVFLTDYLKQSAPDLSIYRPALIAVEKHDDKTYLNEGDELIRILGMADDMDAMGRIGIIRYLEIYLMREISPGRIPCKVLTNLETRFAHMKKYFPHDQTLWNAQKVKYELTRSFFQSACKASGNRCGQTTCLKVVDLVKSRIIGKKESYKRLCHHVLENPFDDDIRVFFRGFLEEMQAYSQAGDQG
;
A
#
# COMPACT_ATOMS: atom_id res chain seq x y z
N MET A 1 -3.28 31.20 32.16
CA MET A 1 -4.42 30.35 31.73
C MET A 1 -4.13 29.88 30.32
N ASN A 2 -3.97 28.57 30.16
CA ASN A 2 -3.46 27.91 28.97
C ASN A 2 -4.66 27.37 28.17
N ARG A 3 -4.91 27.88 26.95
CA ARG A 3 -5.86 27.32 25.99
C ARG A 3 -5.40 27.65 24.57
N ASN A 4 -4.43 26.89 24.07
CA ASN A 4 -4.25 26.68 22.64
C ASN A 4 -4.50 25.19 22.36
N ALA A 5 -5.77 24.80 22.31
CA ALA A 5 -6.16 23.63 21.55
C ALA A 5 -6.22 24.09 20.09
N ALA A 6 -5.18 23.80 19.31
CA ALA A 6 -5.23 23.98 17.86
C ALA A 6 -6.41 23.15 17.35
N ALA A 7 -7.39 23.81 16.74
CA ALA A 7 -8.50 23.12 16.10
C ALA A 7 -7.93 22.28 14.96
N THR A 8 -7.93 20.95 15.13
CA THR A 8 -7.48 20.01 14.10
C THR A 8 -8.39 20.12 12.87
N ASN A 9 -7.82 20.09 11.67
CA ASN A 9 -8.57 20.06 10.41
C ASN A 9 -9.62 18.92 10.46
N PRO A 10 -10.91 19.18 10.17
CA PRO A 10 -11.97 18.16 10.21
C PRO A 10 -11.63 16.88 9.45
N ASP A 11 -10.93 16.98 8.32
CA ASP A 11 -10.55 15.82 7.51
C ASP A 11 -9.51 14.94 8.22
N GLN A 12 -8.62 15.55 9.01
CA GLN A 12 -7.66 14.81 9.85
C GLN A 12 -8.33 14.17 11.05
N ALA A 13 -9.31 14.84 11.66
CA ALA A 13 -10.08 14.26 12.76
C ALA A 13 -10.86 13.02 12.27
N ARG A 14 -11.45 13.12 11.08
CA ARG A 14 -12.16 12.02 10.41
C ARG A 14 -11.21 10.87 10.05
N ALA A 15 -10.08 11.15 9.42
CA ALA A 15 -9.08 10.14 9.08
C ALA A 15 -8.55 9.42 10.34
N ARG A 16 -8.28 10.13 11.43
CA ARG A 16 -7.86 9.51 12.71
C ARG A 16 -8.94 8.61 13.32
N GLN A 17 -10.21 8.98 13.21
CA GLN A 17 -11.31 8.13 13.68
C GLN A 17 -11.36 6.82 12.89
N ILE A 18 -11.28 6.92 11.56
CA ILE A 18 -11.29 5.75 10.67
C ILE A 18 -10.05 4.87 10.92
N TYR A 19 -8.86 5.48 11.00
CA TYR A 19 -7.61 4.79 11.29
C TYR A 19 -7.70 3.96 12.57
N ARG A 20 -8.21 4.53 13.68
CA ARG A 20 -8.41 3.79 14.94
C ARG A 20 -9.34 2.59 14.80
N TYR A 21 -10.39 2.71 13.98
CA TYR A 21 -11.29 1.59 13.70
C TYR A 21 -10.56 0.49 12.93
N VAL A 22 -9.82 0.85 11.88
CA VAL A 22 -9.02 -0.10 11.09
C VAL A 22 -7.92 -0.75 11.94
N CYS A 23 -7.20 -0.02 12.80
CA CYS A 23 -6.28 -0.60 13.78
C CYS A 23 -6.95 -1.67 14.65
N ALA A 24 -8.20 -1.42 15.07
CA ALA A 24 -8.93 -2.38 15.89
C ALA A 24 -9.30 -3.65 15.10
N LEU A 25 -9.58 -3.52 13.79
CA LEU A 25 -9.82 -4.68 12.92
C LEU A 25 -8.56 -5.56 12.77
N PHE A 26 -7.39 -4.95 12.61
CA PHE A 26 -6.12 -5.67 12.38
C PHE A 26 -5.38 -6.12 13.64
N ARG A 27 -5.85 -5.76 14.85
CA ARG A 27 -5.13 -5.97 16.12
C ARG A 27 -4.55 -7.38 16.30
N ASP A 28 -5.31 -8.41 15.95
CA ASP A 28 -4.94 -9.81 16.14
C ASP A 28 -4.57 -10.51 14.82
N ILE A 29 -4.36 -9.73 13.76
CA ILE A 29 -4.08 -10.20 12.41
C ILE A 29 -2.63 -9.89 12.06
N HIS A 30 -1.86 -10.92 11.73
CA HIS A 30 -0.49 -10.75 11.27
C HIS A 30 -0.43 -10.67 9.74
N LEU A 31 -0.57 -9.44 9.21
CA LEU A 31 -0.44 -9.12 7.79
C LEU A 31 0.16 -7.71 7.60
N PRO A 32 1.41 -7.48 8.03
CA PRO A 32 2.02 -6.14 8.05
C PRO A 32 2.12 -5.45 6.67
N SER A 33 2.05 -6.20 5.54
CA SER A 33 1.97 -5.60 4.20
C SER A 33 0.64 -4.94 3.86
N HIS A 34 -0.44 -5.28 4.56
CA HIS A 34 -1.82 -4.83 4.29
C HIS A 34 -2.54 -4.46 5.59
N ASP A 35 -1.82 -3.96 6.60
CA ASP A 35 -2.37 -3.51 7.87
C ASP A 35 -2.83 -2.03 7.80
N GLU A 36 -3.19 -1.44 8.93
CA GLU A 36 -3.60 -0.03 9.01
C GLU A 36 -2.55 0.95 8.45
N THR A 37 -1.26 0.59 8.51
CA THR A 37 -0.19 1.47 8.04
C THR A 37 -0.19 1.54 6.53
N HIS A 38 -0.49 0.42 5.84
CA HIS A 38 -0.68 0.39 4.40
C HIS A 38 -1.85 1.28 3.99
N HIS A 39 -3.00 1.14 4.66
CA HIS A 39 -4.16 1.98 4.42
C HIS A 39 -3.89 3.49 4.58
N ALA A 40 -3.12 3.87 5.60
CA ALA A 40 -2.70 5.26 5.80
C ALA A 40 -1.82 5.78 4.64
N ARG A 41 -0.85 4.97 4.18
CA ARG A 41 0.00 5.34 3.02
C ARG A 41 -0.81 5.46 1.73
N VAL A 42 -1.81 4.60 1.53
CA VAL A 42 -2.73 4.71 0.37
C VAL A 42 -3.53 6.01 0.45
N TRP A 43 -4.01 6.41 1.62
CA TRP A 43 -4.67 7.71 1.78
C TRP A 43 -3.73 8.89 1.47
N GLU A 44 -2.47 8.84 1.92
CA GLU A 44 -1.48 9.86 1.59
C GLU A 44 -1.19 9.93 0.07
N ASN A 45 -1.02 8.77 -0.58
CA ASN A 45 -0.85 8.69 -2.03
C ASN A 45 -2.08 9.25 -2.77
N ALA A 46 -3.29 8.98 -2.28
CA ALA A 46 -4.52 9.55 -2.82
C ALA A 46 -4.51 11.09 -2.72
N GLY A 47 -4.04 11.64 -1.60
CA GLY A 47 -3.87 13.10 -1.44
C GLY A 47 -2.86 13.72 -2.41
N ILE A 48 -1.77 13.01 -2.73
CA ILE A 48 -0.82 13.44 -3.78
C ILE A 48 -1.50 13.45 -5.15
N LEU A 49 -2.28 12.40 -5.47
CA LEU A 49 -3.00 12.29 -6.74
C LEU A 49 -4.08 13.36 -6.90
N LEU A 50 -4.85 13.66 -5.85
CA LEU A 50 -5.85 14.73 -5.87
C LEU A 50 -5.21 16.07 -6.25
N LYS A 51 -4.09 16.43 -5.61
CA LYS A 51 -3.33 17.65 -5.93
C LYS A 51 -2.83 17.67 -7.37
N ALA A 52 -2.33 16.54 -7.86
CA ALA A 52 -1.87 16.42 -9.24
C ALA A 52 -3.01 16.57 -10.26
N PHE A 53 -4.21 16.09 -9.93
CA PHE A 53 -5.43 16.30 -10.72
C PHE A 53 -5.92 17.75 -10.64
N GLU A 54 -5.88 18.39 -9.48
CA GLU A 54 -6.24 19.81 -9.31
C GLU A 54 -5.38 20.73 -10.18
N VAL A 55 -4.07 20.46 -10.27
CA VAL A 55 -3.15 21.19 -11.18
C VAL A 55 -3.55 21.04 -12.65
N GLN A 56 -4.20 19.94 -13.02
CA GLN A 56 -4.75 19.71 -14.36
C GLN A 56 -6.16 20.31 -14.56
N GLY A 57 -6.70 21.01 -13.55
CA GLY A 57 -8.00 21.67 -13.63
C GLY A 57 -9.19 20.82 -13.18
N TYR A 58 -8.95 19.64 -12.59
CA TYR A 58 -10.02 18.84 -11.98
C TYR A 58 -10.41 19.45 -10.63
N THR A 59 -11.67 19.27 -10.23
CA THR A 59 -12.16 19.68 -8.91
C THR A 59 -12.93 18.53 -8.29
N PHE A 60 -12.74 18.34 -6.99
CA PHE A 60 -13.38 17.27 -6.23
C PHE A 60 -14.22 17.89 -5.11
N ASP A 61 -15.47 17.48 -4.99
CA ASP A 61 -16.30 17.93 -3.89
C ASP A 61 -15.95 17.19 -2.59
N ARG A 62 -16.50 17.69 -1.47
CA ARG A 62 -16.27 17.10 -0.15
C ARG A 62 -16.73 15.65 -0.05
N MET A 63 -17.80 15.27 -0.75
CA MET A 63 -18.34 13.91 -0.70
C MET A 63 -17.46 12.94 -1.48
N PHE A 64 -16.85 13.37 -2.58
CA PHE A 64 -15.84 12.61 -3.29
C PHE A 64 -14.65 12.31 -2.37
N THR A 65 -14.11 13.33 -1.71
CA THR A 65 -12.97 13.19 -0.78
C THR A 65 -13.31 12.27 0.39
N GLU A 66 -14.51 12.38 0.98
CA GLU A 66 -14.96 11.48 2.05
C GLU A 66 -15.10 10.02 1.56
N ASN A 67 -15.67 9.80 0.37
CA ASN A 67 -15.78 8.46 -0.19
C ASN A 67 -14.39 7.87 -0.51
N LEU A 68 -13.45 8.68 -1.01
CA LEU A 68 -12.09 8.25 -1.27
C LEU A 68 -11.34 7.93 0.02
N LEU A 69 -11.48 8.75 1.06
CA LEU A 69 -10.93 8.50 2.39
C LEU A 69 -11.41 7.15 2.94
N LEU A 70 -12.72 6.90 2.91
CA LEU A 70 -13.30 5.61 3.31
C LEU A 70 -12.76 4.47 2.45
N ALA A 71 -12.70 4.64 1.13
CA ALA A 71 -12.22 3.58 0.25
C ALA A 71 -10.74 3.24 0.49
N SER A 72 -9.87 4.25 0.68
CA SER A 72 -8.45 4.04 1.01
C SER A 72 -8.27 3.23 2.28
N PHE A 73 -9.07 3.49 3.32
CA PHE A 73 -8.95 2.79 4.59
C PHE A 73 -9.61 1.41 4.64
N PHE A 74 -10.58 1.14 3.77
CA PHE A 74 -11.33 -0.11 3.81
C PHE A 74 -11.01 -1.11 2.70
N HIS A 75 -10.40 -0.70 1.57
CA HIS A 75 -10.27 -1.55 0.37
C HIS A 75 -9.74 -2.96 0.64
N ASP A 76 -8.72 -3.10 1.49
CA ASP A 76 -8.10 -4.39 1.87
C ASP A 76 -8.49 -4.93 3.27
N THR A 77 -9.46 -4.32 3.97
CA THR A 77 -9.89 -4.83 5.29
C THR A 77 -10.46 -6.26 5.24
N GLY A 78 -10.97 -6.69 4.09
CA GLY A 78 -11.41 -8.06 3.83
C GLY A 78 -10.28 -9.09 3.89
N MET A 79 -9.01 -8.66 3.77
CA MET A 79 -7.84 -9.55 3.90
C MET A 79 -7.71 -10.18 5.29
N ILE A 80 -8.40 -9.63 6.29
CA ILE A 80 -8.57 -10.22 7.63
C ILE A 80 -9.27 -11.57 7.56
N ARG A 81 -10.21 -11.74 6.62
CA ARG A 81 -10.98 -12.98 6.46
C ARG A 81 -10.37 -13.92 5.43
N GLU A 82 -9.91 -13.38 4.31
CA GLU A 82 -9.22 -14.17 3.29
C GLU A 82 -8.30 -13.29 2.43
N THR A 83 -7.18 -13.86 1.97
CA THR A 83 -6.22 -13.15 1.12
C THR A 83 -6.46 -13.39 -0.38
N GLY A 84 -7.61 -14.00 -0.72
CA GLY A 84 -7.99 -14.42 -2.07
C GLY A 84 -8.78 -13.35 -2.85
N PRO A 85 -9.28 -13.67 -4.06
CA PRO A 85 -9.95 -12.71 -4.95
C PRO A 85 -11.25 -12.10 -4.40
N SER A 86 -11.86 -12.70 -3.39
CA SER A 86 -13.14 -12.26 -2.82
C SER A 86 -12.99 -11.31 -1.61
N HIS A 87 -11.75 -10.93 -1.26
CA HIS A 87 -11.49 -10.00 -0.15
C HIS A 87 -12.25 -8.67 -0.30
N GLY A 88 -12.39 -8.12 -1.51
CA GLY A 88 -13.15 -6.89 -1.75
C GLY A 88 -14.61 -6.95 -1.26
N SER A 89 -15.28 -8.10 -1.43
CA SER A 89 -16.65 -8.29 -0.93
C SER A 89 -16.70 -8.28 0.61
N PHE A 90 -15.69 -8.84 1.29
CA PHE A 90 -15.59 -8.75 2.74
C PHE A 90 -15.23 -7.34 3.22
N SER A 91 -14.35 -6.64 2.50
CA SER A 91 -14.02 -5.24 2.77
C SER A 91 -15.26 -4.35 2.73
N ARG A 92 -16.16 -4.59 1.76
CA ARG A 92 -17.45 -3.88 1.67
C ARG A 92 -18.31 -4.12 2.90
N VAL A 93 -18.34 -5.34 3.44
CA VAL A 93 -19.09 -5.66 4.66
C VAL A 93 -18.53 -4.86 5.84
N PHE A 94 -17.22 -4.84 6.03
CA PHE A 94 -16.58 -4.05 7.09
C PHE A 94 -16.89 -2.55 6.97
N LEU A 95 -16.81 -1.98 5.76
CA LEU A 95 -17.18 -0.58 5.54
C LEU A 95 -18.67 -0.33 5.83
N THR A 96 -19.54 -1.25 5.41
CA THR A 96 -20.98 -1.16 5.67
C THR A 96 -21.26 -1.13 7.18
N ASP A 97 -20.61 -2.01 7.95
CA ASP A 97 -20.79 -2.10 9.40
C ASP A 97 -20.18 -0.91 10.15
N TYR A 98 -19.09 -0.32 9.64
CA TYR A 98 -18.60 0.96 10.11
C TYR A 98 -19.61 2.09 9.90
N LEU A 99 -20.16 2.21 8.67
CA LEU A 99 -21.06 3.30 8.31
C LEU A 99 -22.39 3.23 9.08
N LYS A 100 -22.94 2.03 9.33
CA LYS A 100 -24.18 1.85 10.13
C LYS A 100 -24.10 2.47 11.54
N GLN A 101 -22.90 2.67 12.09
CA GLN A 101 -22.73 3.28 13.41
C GLN A 101 -22.93 4.79 13.42
N SER A 102 -22.81 5.46 12.26
CA SER A 102 -22.75 6.92 12.19
C SER A 102 -23.56 7.56 11.05
N ALA A 103 -24.04 6.78 10.08
CA ALA A 103 -24.71 7.27 8.89
C ALA A 103 -26.16 6.73 8.80
N PRO A 104 -27.18 7.60 8.82
CA PRO A 104 -28.57 7.20 8.67
C PRO A 104 -28.93 6.82 7.22
N ASP A 105 -28.22 7.35 6.24
CA ASP A 105 -28.39 7.01 4.82
C ASP A 105 -27.06 6.52 4.23
N LEU A 106 -27.03 5.25 3.80
CA LEU A 106 -25.87 4.63 3.18
C LEU A 106 -25.73 4.96 1.69
N SER A 107 -26.78 5.52 1.06
CA SER A 107 -26.80 5.77 -0.38
C SER A 107 -25.71 6.75 -0.84
N ILE A 108 -25.40 7.74 -0.01
CA ILE A 108 -24.35 8.74 -0.26
C ILE A 108 -22.93 8.15 -0.22
N TYR A 109 -22.77 6.96 0.38
CA TYR A 109 -21.51 6.23 0.47
C TYR A 109 -21.44 5.06 -0.52
N ARG A 110 -22.42 4.94 -1.42
CA ARG A 110 -22.43 3.93 -2.47
C ARG A 110 -21.15 3.95 -3.32
N PRO A 111 -20.55 5.10 -3.70
CA PRO A 111 -19.29 5.12 -4.42
C PRO A 111 -18.15 4.43 -3.66
N ALA A 112 -17.96 4.74 -2.37
CA ALA A 112 -16.94 4.07 -1.55
C ALA A 112 -17.18 2.56 -1.44
N LEU A 113 -18.43 2.13 -1.21
CA LEU A 113 -18.78 0.72 -1.12
C LEU A 113 -18.48 -0.04 -2.41
N ILE A 114 -18.79 0.55 -3.57
CA ILE A 114 -18.47 -0.05 -4.89
C ILE A 114 -16.96 -0.09 -5.09
N ALA A 115 -16.26 1.01 -4.77
CA ALA A 115 -14.82 1.09 -4.98
C ALA A 115 -14.04 0.10 -4.12
N VAL A 116 -14.41 -0.03 -2.85
CA VAL A 116 -13.84 -1.04 -1.95
C VAL A 116 -14.04 -2.46 -2.51
N GLU A 117 -15.25 -2.78 -2.98
CA GLU A 117 -15.56 -4.09 -3.52
C GLU A 117 -14.79 -4.41 -4.82
N LYS A 118 -14.59 -3.40 -5.66
CA LYS A 118 -14.03 -3.56 -7.01
C LYS A 118 -12.58 -3.08 -7.19
N HIS A 119 -11.88 -2.70 -6.12
CA HIS A 119 -10.57 -2.05 -6.26
C HIS A 119 -9.51 -2.92 -6.97
N ASP A 120 -9.58 -4.26 -6.81
CA ASP A 120 -8.66 -5.20 -7.46
C ASP A 120 -9.15 -5.66 -8.85
N ASP A 121 -10.33 -5.21 -9.30
CA ASP A 121 -10.97 -5.74 -10.50
C ASP A 121 -10.25 -5.38 -11.82
N LYS A 122 -9.53 -4.27 -11.99
CA LYS A 122 -8.85 -3.85 -13.24
C LYS A 122 -9.66 -3.83 -14.57
N THR A 123 -10.81 -4.49 -14.73
CA THR A 123 -11.66 -4.39 -15.93
C THR A 123 -12.37 -3.04 -16.00
N TYR A 124 -12.56 -2.40 -14.84
CA TYR A 124 -13.09 -1.04 -14.70
C TYR A 124 -12.25 0.06 -15.34
N LEU A 125 -10.99 -0.21 -15.72
CA LEU A 125 -10.12 0.75 -16.37
C LEU A 125 -10.69 1.29 -17.70
N ASN A 126 -11.72 0.61 -18.23
CA ASN A 126 -12.41 0.99 -19.45
C ASN A 126 -13.69 1.83 -19.22
N GLU A 127 -14.23 1.94 -17.99
CA GLU A 127 -15.58 2.48 -17.73
C GLU A 127 -15.70 3.45 -16.53
N GLY A 128 -14.85 4.49 -16.49
CA GLY A 128 -15.33 5.80 -16.04
C GLY A 128 -15.51 6.11 -14.54
N ASP A 129 -15.14 5.25 -13.58
CA ASP A 129 -15.18 5.64 -12.15
C ASP A 129 -13.86 6.28 -11.68
N GLU A 130 -13.87 7.59 -11.48
CA GLU A 130 -12.72 8.38 -11.03
C GLU A 130 -12.25 7.96 -9.63
N LEU A 131 -13.16 7.57 -8.73
CA LEU A 131 -12.80 7.20 -7.36
C LEU A 131 -12.04 5.87 -7.36
N ILE A 132 -12.55 4.87 -8.07
CA ILE A 132 -11.86 3.57 -8.22
C ILE A 132 -10.49 3.77 -8.88
N ARG A 133 -10.41 4.68 -9.85
CA ARG A 133 -9.15 5.01 -10.53
C ARG A 133 -8.14 5.62 -9.57
N ILE A 134 -8.51 6.65 -8.81
CA ILE A 134 -7.61 7.29 -7.84
C ILE A 134 -7.21 6.31 -6.74
N LEU A 135 -8.16 5.54 -6.21
CA LEU A 135 -7.88 4.49 -5.23
C LEU A 135 -6.87 3.46 -5.77
N GLY A 136 -7.11 2.93 -6.98
CA GLY A 136 -6.23 1.95 -7.59
C GLY A 136 -4.82 2.48 -7.86
N MET A 137 -4.70 3.73 -8.33
CA MET A 137 -3.39 4.36 -8.50
C MET A 137 -2.69 4.63 -7.16
N ALA A 138 -3.44 4.97 -6.12
CA ALA A 138 -2.90 5.20 -4.79
C ALA A 138 -2.35 3.92 -4.14
N ASP A 139 -3.03 2.78 -4.30
CA ASP A 139 -2.49 1.46 -3.92
C ASP A 139 -1.29 1.07 -4.79
N ASP A 140 -1.36 1.28 -6.11
CA ASP A 140 -0.27 0.98 -7.03
C ASP A 140 1.03 1.73 -6.67
N MET A 141 0.92 2.98 -6.21
CA MET A 141 2.06 3.76 -5.69
C MET A 141 2.70 3.13 -4.44
N ASP A 142 1.93 2.45 -3.60
CA ASP A 142 2.43 1.75 -2.40
C ASP A 142 3.02 0.36 -2.72
N ALA A 143 2.84 -0.13 -3.96
CA ALA A 143 3.42 -1.38 -4.44
C ALA A 143 4.85 -1.20 -5.03
N MET A 144 5.40 0.01 -4.99
CA MET A 144 6.75 0.33 -5.49
C MET A 144 7.71 0.69 -4.34
N GLY A 145 9.01 0.75 -4.62
CA GLY A 145 10.04 1.01 -3.61
C GLY A 145 10.37 -0.25 -2.79
N ARG A 146 11.03 -0.05 -1.64
CA ARG A 146 11.40 -1.16 -0.73
C ARG A 146 10.20 -1.66 0.05
N ILE A 147 9.27 -0.78 0.40
CA ILE A 147 7.95 -1.16 0.93
C ILE A 147 7.26 -2.10 -0.06
N GLY A 148 7.14 -1.68 -1.32
CA GLY A 148 6.58 -2.52 -2.38
C GLY A 148 7.24 -3.88 -2.53
N ILE A 149 8.58 -3.94 -2.47
CA ILE A 149 9.32 -5.22 -2.47
C ILE A 149 8.86 -6.13 -1.34
N ILE A 150 8.88 -5.65 -0.09
CA ILE A 150 8.49 -6.46 1.06
C ILE A 150 7.02 -6.87 0.98
N ARG A 151 6.12 -5.97 0.56
CA ARG A 151 4.70 -6.27 0.34
C ARG A 151 4.50 -7.40 -0.67
N TYR A 152 5.13 -7.32 -1.84
CA TYR A 152 5.07 -8.38 -2.85
C TYR A 152 5.58 -9.72 -2.33
N LEU A 153 6.73 -9.71 -1.63
CA LEU A 153 7.31 -10.92 -1.07
C LEU A 153 6.36 -11.57 -0.05
N GLU A 154 5.85 -10.80 0.91
CA GLU A 154 4.96 -11.32 1.94
C GLU A 154 3.71 -11.97 1.32
N ILE A 155 2.95 -11.22 0.52
CA ILE A 155 1.67 -11.73 0.01
C ILE A 155 1.85 -12.89 -0.97
N TYR A 156 2.89 -12.89 -1.79
CA TYR A 156 3.13 -14.01 -2.72
C TYR A 156 3.62 -15.26 -2.00
N LEU A 157 4.45 -15.13 -0.95
CA LEU A 157 4.86 -16.26 -0.13
C LEU A 157 3.70 -16.83 0.67
N MET A 158 2.81 -15.99 1.21
CA MET A 158 1.59 -16.42 1.90
C MET A 158 0.60 -17.13 0.96
N ARG A 159 0.57 -16.76 -0.32
CA ARG A 159 -0.18 -17.44 -1.38
C ARG A 159 0.54 -18.66 -1.97
N GLU A 160 1.58 -19.14 -1.28
CA GLU A 160 2.37 -20.33 -1.65
C GLU A 160 2.99 -20.28 -3.05
N ILE A 161 3.22 -19.07 -3.58
CA ILE A 161 3.93 -18.89 -4.84
C ILE A 161 5.39 -19.28 -4.59
N SER A 162 5.86 -20.27 -5.35
CA SER A 162 7.26 -20.70 -5.29
C SER A 162 8.22 -19.49 -5.41
N PRO A 163 9.23 -19.37 -4.52
CA PRO A 163 10.21 -18.28 -4.55
C PRO A 163 10.83 -18.01 -5.93
N GLY A 164 11.10 -19.07 -6.71
CA GLY A 164 11.65 -18.94 -8.07
C GLY A 164 10.69 -18.30 -9.09
N ARG A 165 9.37 -18.28 -8.80
CA ARG A 165 8.34 -17.68 -9.67
C ARG A 165 7.95 -16.26 -9.25
N ILE A 166 8.28 -15.85 -8.02
CA ILE A 166 7.93 -14.53 -7.48
C ILE A 166 8.48 -13.41 -8.35
N PRO A 167 9.79 -13.38 -8.70
CA PRO A 167 10.36 -12.28 -9.49
C PRO A 167 9.61 -12.00 -10.80
N CYS A 168 9.37 -13.04 -11.61
CA CYS A 168 8.65 -12.88 -12.88
C CYS A 168 7.23 -12.34 -12.69
N LYS A 169 6.49 -12.87 -11.70
CA LYS A 169 5.13 -12.39 -11.39
C LYS A 169 5.11 -10.95 -10.91
N VAL A 170 6.08 -10.55 -10.09
CA VAL A 170 6.19 -9.17 -9.62
C VAL A 170 6.52 -8.24 -10.78
N LEU A 171 7.47 -8.59 -11.65
CA LEU A 171 7.87 -7.75 -12.78
C LEU A 171 6.69 -7.48 -13.73
N THR A 172 5.91 -8.50 -14.08
CA THR A 172 4.71 -8.32 -14.90
C THR A 172 3.70 -7.38 -14.23
N ASN A 173 3.41 -7.58 -12.94
CA ASN A 173 2.44 -6.75 -12.22
C ASN A 173 2.92 -5.29 -12.10
N LEU A 174 4.19 -5.11 -11.73
CA LEU A 174 4.84 -3.81 -11.58
C LEU A 174 4.84 -3.01 -12.89
N GLU A 175 5.13 -3.64 -14.03
CA GLU A 175 5.08 -3.00 -15.35
C GLU A 175 3.67 -2.50 -15.68
N THR A 176 2.64 -3.30 -15.42
CA THR A 176 1.24 -2.90 -15.61
C THR A 176 0.86 -1.71 -14.73
N ARG A 177 1.15 -1.77 -13.42
CA ARG A 177 0.86 -0.68 -12.46
C ARG A 177 1.54 0.63 -12.87
N PHE A 178 2.82 0.57 -13.23
CA PHE A 178 3.57 1.76 -13.61
C PHE A 178 3.13 2.35 -14.95
N ALA A 179 2.78 1.50 -15.93
CA ALA A 179 2.23 1.95 -17.21
C ALA A 179 0.89 2.69 -17.05
N HIS A 180 0.03 2.23 -16.13
CA HIS A 180 -1.24 2.91 -15.84
C HIS A 180 -1.02 4.33 -15.31
N MET A 181 -0.11 4.52 -14.36
CA MET A 181 0.18 5.86 -13.83
C MET A 181 0.68 6.82 -14.93
N LYS A 182 1.56 6.34 -15.82
CA LYS A 182 2.09 7.14 -16.93
C LYS A 182 1.00 7.66 -17.87
N LYS A 183 -0.08 6.88 -18.06
CA LYS A 183 -1.21 7.24 -18.92
C LYS A 183 -1.97 8.47 -18.41
N TYR A 184 -2.07 8.64 -17.08
CA TYR A 184 -2.90 9.70 -16.47
C TYR A 184 -2.13 10.97 -16.12
N PHE A 185 -0.82 10.89 -15.93
CA PHE A 185 0.03 12.03 -15.58
C PHE A 185 1.19 12.21 -16.57
N PRO A 186 0.93 12.34 -17.88
CA PRO A 186 2.01 12.43 -18.87
C PRO A 186 2.86 13.71 -18.75
N HIS A 187 2.33 14.75 -18.08
CA HIS A 187 2.97 16.06 -17.95
C HIS A 187 3.40 16.43 -16.52
N ASP A 188 3.04 15.62 -15.50
CA ASP A 188 3.52 15.82 -14.13
C ASP A 188 4.87 15.12 -13.94
N GLN A 189 5.93 15.80 -14.37
CA GLN A 189 7.28 15.27 -14.31
C GLN A 189 7.75 15.03 -12.86
N THR A 190 7.24 15.79 -11.89
CA THR A 190 7.61 15.67 -10.48
C THR A 190 7.08 14.37 -9.89
N LEU A 191 5.76 14.15 -10.00
CA LEU A 191 5.12 12.92 -9.56
C LEU A 191 5.73 11.71 -10.29
N TRP A 192 5.91 11.83 -11.61
CA TRP A 192 6.50 10.78 -12.42
C TRP A 192 7.92 10.41 -11.99
N ASN A 193 8.81 11.39 -11.79
CA ASN A 193 10.19 11.14 -11.41
C ASN A 193 10.28 10.46 -10.04
N ALA A 194 9.48 10.90 -9.07
CA ALA A 194 9.44 10.29 -7.74
C ALA A 194 9.04 8.81 -7.81
N GLN A 195 8.01 8.50 -8.61
CA GLN A 195 7.48 7.14 -8.75
C GLN A 195 8.39 6.26 -9.61
N LYS A 196 9.06 6.84 -10.62
CA LYS A 196 10.05 6.13 -11.45
C LYS A 196 11.24 5.64 -10.64
N VAL A 197 11.72 6.42 -9.67
CA VAL A 197 12.81 5.99 -8.77
C VAL A 197 12.40 4.74 -7.99
N LYS A 198 11.18 4.74 -7.41
CA LYS A 198 10.63 3.59 -6.69
C LYS A 198 10.43 2.38 -7.60
N TYR A 199 9.87 2.59 -8.79
CA TYR A 199 9.68 1.57 -9.80
C TYR A 199 10.99 0.89 -10.22
N GLU A 200 12.03 1.66 -10.60
CA GLU A 200 13.30 1.07 -11.03
C GLU A 200 14.01 0.36 -9.88
N LEU A 201 13.85 0.82 -8.64
CA LEU A 201 14.34 0.11 -7.46
C LEU A 201 13.67 -1.27 -7.32
N THR A 202 12.33 -1.34 -7.34
CA THR A 202 11.59 -2.60 -7.27
C THR A 202 11.95 -3.53 -8.43
N ARG A 203 11.99 -2.98 -9.65
CA ARG A 203 12.28 -3.71 -10.88
C ARG A 203 13.70 -4.31 -10.86
N SER A 204 14.71 -3.50 -10.57
CA SER A 204 16.11 -3.95 -10.53
C SER A 204 16.34 -5.02 -9.47
N PHE A 205 15.69 -4.89 -8.30
CA PHE A 205 15.73 -5.89 -7.24
C PHE A 205 15.26 -7.26 -7.74
N PHE A 206 14.07 -7.36 -8.34
CA PHE A 206 13.54 -8.64 -8.84
C PHE A 206 14.23 -9.13 -10.13
N GLN A 207 14.66 -8.24 -11.02
CA GLN A 207 15.42 -8.63 -12.22
C GLN A 207 16.75 -9.32 -11.86
N SER A 208 17.41 -8.90 -10.79
CA SER A 208 18.65 -9.55 -10.32
C SER A 208 18.42 -11.02 -9.96
N ALA A 209 17.24 -11.35 -9.41
CA ALA A 209 16.86 -12.71 -9.05
C ALA A 209 16.59 -13.59 -10.28
N CYS A 210 15.92 -13.06 -11.32
CA CYS A 210 15.68 -13.80 -12.56
C CYS A 210 16.98 -14.20 -13.29
N LYS A 211 18.00 -13.34 -13.24
CA LYS A 211 19.30 -13.60 -13.87
C LYS A 211 20.12 -14.65 -13.11
N ALA A 212 19.99 -14.69 -11.78
CA ALA A 212 20.71 -15.63 -10.94
C ALA A 212 20.19 -17.07 -11.02
N SER A 213 18.91 -17.28 -11.39
CA SER A 213 18.37 -18.64 -11.64
C SER A 213 19.07 -19.42 -12.76
N GLY A 214 19.92 -18.77 -13.58
CA GLY A 214 20.75 -19.41 -14.60
C GLY A 214 22.17 -19.80 -14.18
N ASN A 215 22.70 -19.28 -13.06
CA ASN A 215 24.09 -19.50 -12.63
C ASN A 215 24.16 -19.85 -11.13
N ARG A 216 24.68 -21.04 -10.79
CA ARG A 216 24.75 -21.59 -9.42
C ARG A 216 25.79 -20.92 -8.50
N CYS A 217 26.12 -19.65 -8.70
CA CYS A 217 27.15 -18.97 -7.92
C CYS A 217 26.58 -17.77 -7.17
N GLY A 218 26.27 -17.96 -5.88
CA GLY A 218 25.84 -16.91 -4.93
C GLY A 218 24.34 -16.71 -4.83
N GLN A 219 23.79 -16.79 -3.61
CA GLN A 219 22.44 -16.27 -3.33
C GLN A 219 22.46 -14.74 -3.52
N THR A 220 21.61 -14.23 -4.40
CA THR A 220 21.43 -12.79 -4.58
C THR A 220 20.83 -12.14 -3.33
N THR A 221 20.99 -10.82 -3.20
CA THR A 221 20.31 -10.00 -2.17
C THR A 221 18.82 -10.34 -2.11
N CYS A 222 18.17 -10.50 -3.27
CA CYS A 222 16.76 -10.85 -3.36
C CYS A 222 16.43 -12.18 -2.66
N LEU A 223 17.20 -13.25 -2.90
CA LEU A 223 16.92 -14.56 -2.29
C LEU A 223 17.09 -14.52 -0.77
N LYS A 224 18.11 -13.81 -0.27
CA LYS A 224 18.32 -13.63 1.17
C LYS A 224 17.20 -12.83 1.82
N VAL A 225 16.71 -11.77 1.16
CA VAL A 225 15.54 -11.01 1.63
C VAL A 225 14.28 -11.88 1.61
N VAL A 226 14.07 -12.70 0.58
CA VAL A 226 12.98 -13.68 0.51
C VAL A 226 13.04 -14.63 1.72
N ASP A 227 14.21 -15.19 2.02
CA ASP A 227 14.41 -16.10 3.16
C ASP A 227 14.14 -15.40 4.50
N LEU A 228 14.54 -14.14 4.65
CA LEU A 228 14.26 -13.34 5.84
C LEU A 228 12.75 -13.05 6.01
N VAL A 229 12.06 -12.65 4.93
CA VAL A 229 10.60 -12.43 4.96
C VAL A 229 9.88 -13.73 5.29
N LYS A 230 10.22 -14.83 4.61
CA LYS A 230 9.61 -16.15 4.84
C LYS A 230 9.82 -16.65 6.26
N SER A 231 11.05 -16.61 6.76
CA SER A 231 11.39 -17.19 8.07
C SER A 231 10.93 -16.33 9.25
N ARG A 232 11.02 -14.99 9.13
CA ARG A 232 10.78 -14.09 10.28
C ARG A 232 9.41 -13.44 10.23
N ILE A 233 9.02 -12.86 9.10
CA ILE A 233 7.71 -12.21 8.99
C ILE A 233 6.62 -13.27 8.96
N ILE A 234 6.70 -14.23 8.04
CA ILE A 234 5.65 -15.25 7.91
C ILE A 234 5.80 -16.34 8.98
N GLY A 235 7.00 -16.91 9.12
CA GLY A 235 7.25 -18.03 10.03
C GLY A 235 7.17 -17.67 11.51
N LYS A 236 7.80 -16.56 11.92
CA LYS A 236 7.84 -16.13 13.34
C LYS A 236 6.82 -15.04 13.69
N LYS A 237 6.03 -14.56 12.72
CA LYS A 237 5.10 -13.44 12.90
C LYS A 237 5.78 -12.20 13.49
N GLU A 238 7.01 -11.91 13.05
CA GLU A 238 7.71 -10.70 13.47
C GLU A 238 7.19 -9.47 12.72
N SER A 239 7.15 -8.32 13.40
CA SER A 239 6.88 -7.04 12.73
C SER A 239 8.07 -6.61 11.86
N TYR A 240 7.81 -5.78 10.86
CA TYR A 240 8.86 -5.18 10.03
C TYR A 240 9.94 -4.47 10.84
N LYS A 241 9.54 -3.75 11.90
CA LYS A 241 10.49 -3.09 12.80
C LYS A 241 11.45 -4.09 13.46
N ARG A 242 10.95 -5.23 13.96
CA ARG A 242 11.79 -6.26 14.58
C ARG A 242 12.73 -6.91 13.57
N LEU A 243 12.25 -7.16 12.34
CA LEU A 243 13.10 -7.66 11.26
C LEU A 243 14.23 -6.67 10.94
N CYS A 244 13.94 -5.38 10.79
CA CYS A 244 14.96 -4.35 10.54
C CYS A 244 16.01 -4.31 11.65
N HIS A 245 15.60 -4.28 12.92
CA HIS A 245 16.54 -4.31 14.05
C HIS A 245 17.42 -5.56 14.01
N HIS A 246 16.84 -6.73 13.80
CA HIS A 246 17.59 -7.97 13.69
C HIS A 246 18.66 -7.89 12.59
N VAL A 247 18.31 -7.41 11.40
CA VAL A 247 19.28 -7.30 10.28
C VAL A 247 20.37 -6.26 10.58
N LEU A 248 20.02 -5.12 11.16
CA LEU A 248 20.96 -4.02 11.34
C LEU A 248 21.94 -4.23 12.49
N GLU A 249 21.55 -5.00 13.51
CA GLU A 249 22.31 -5.27 14.74
C GLU A 249 23.12 -6.58 14.70
N ASN A 250 22.95 -7.42 13.67
CA ASN A 250 23.62 -8.71 13.52
C ASN A 250 24.53 -8.74 12.27
N PRO A 251 25.50 -9.68 12.19
CA PRO A 251 26.36 -9.81 11.02
C PRO A 251 25.57 -10.35 9.81
N PHE A 252 25.13 -9.44 8.96
CA PHE A 252 24.59 -9.69 7.63
C PHE A 252 25.45 -9.00 6.58
N ASP A 253 25.37 -9.48 5.33
CA ASP A 253 26.05 -8.85 4.21
C ASP A 253 25.62 -7.38 4.05
N ASP A 254 26.56 -6.55 3.59
CA ASP A 254 26.34 -5.09 3.51
C ASP A 254 25.17 -4.71 2.60
N ASP A 255 24.94 -5.44 1.51
CA ASP A 255 23.81 -5.25 0.60
C ASP A 255 22.46 -5.47 1.29
N ILE A 256 22.36 -6.49 2.15
CA ILE A 256 21.17 -6.77 2.97
C ILE A 256 20.95 -5.65 3.98
N ARG A 257 22.01 -5.21 4.67
CA ARG A 257 21.92 -4.13 5.65
C ARG A 257 21.52 -2.81 4.99
N VAL A 258 22.08 -2.49 3.82
CA VAL A 258 21.71 -1.31 3.02
C VAL A 258 20.24 -1.39 2.59
N PHE A 259 19.77 -2.56 2.16
CA PHE A 259 18.35 -2.74 1.82
C PHE A 259 17.45 -2.45 3.02
N PHE A 260 17.68 -3.08 4.18
CA PHE A 260 16.82 -2.93 5.35
C PHE A 260 16.92 -1.56 6.02
N ARG A 261 18.07 -0.88 5.93
CA ARG A 261 18.20 0.52 6.34
C ARG A 261 17.30 1.42 5.48
N GLY A 262 17.40 1.31 4.16
CA GLY A 262 16.56 2.09 3.26
C GLY A 262 15.06 1.76 3.39
N PHE A 263 14.71 0.51 3.73
CA PHE A 263 13.32 0.13 4.00
C PHE A 263 12.80 0.78 5.28
N LEU A 264 13.61 0.82 6.34
CA LEU A 264 13.26 1.51 7.58
C LEU A 264 13.09 3.02 7.37
N GLU A 265 14.00 3.65 6.63
CA GLU A 265 13.92 5.06 6.24
C GLU A 265 12.64 5.34 5.44
N GLU A 266 12.29 4.48 4.48
CA GLU A 266 11.06 4.63 3.69
C GLU A 266 9.81 4.53 4.59
N MET A 267 9.74 3.57 5.53
CA MET A 267 8.62 3.47 6.48
C MET A 267 8.51 4.70 7.41
N GLN A 268 9.64 5.26 7.84
CA GLN A 268 9.67 6.43 8.73
C GLN A 268 9.22 7.71 8.03
N ALA A 269 9.53 7.87 6.74
CA ALA A 269 9.11 9.02 5.96
C ALA A 269 7.57 9.17 5.93
N TYR A 270 6.84 8.05 5.86
CA TYR A 270 5.37 8.03 5.96
C TYR A 270 4.86 8.31 7.38
N SER A 271 5.55 7.80 8.41
CA SER A 271 5.12 8.03 9.80
C SER A 271 5.24 9.50 10.23
N GLN A 272 6.24 10.23 9.71
CA GLN A 272 6.45 11.65 10.03
C GLN A 272 5.50 12.58 9.26
N ALA A 273 5.00 12.16 8.09
CA ALA A 273 4.00 12.92 7.34
C ALA A 273 2.63 12.94 8.06
N GLY A 274 2.30 11.86 8.79
CA GLY A 274 1.06 11.77 9.57
C GLY A 274 1.02 12.58 10.87
N ASP A 275 2.19 12.91 11.46
CA ASP A 275 2.29 13.67 12.72
C ASP A 275 2.50 15.19 12.51
N GLN A 276 2.79 15.63 11.28
CA GLN A 276 2.91 17.05 10.92
C GLN A 276 1.64 17.63 10.26
N GLY A 277 0.56 16.84 10.20
CA GLY A 277 -0.75 17.21 9.67
C GLY A 277 -1.70 17.72 10.75
#